data_AF-F9DMN8-F1
#
_entry.id   AF-F9DMN8-F1
#
_cell.length_a   1.000
_cell.length_b   1.000
_cell.length_c   1.000
_cell.angle_alpha   90.00
_cell.angle_beta   90.00
_cell.angle_gamma   90.00
#
_symmetry.space_group_name_H-M   'P 1'
#
loop_
_entity.id
_entity.type
_entity.pdbx_description
1 polymer ?
#
loop_
_entity_poly.entity_id
_entity_poly.type
_entity_poly.pdbx_seq_one_letter_code
_entity_poly.pdbx_strand_id
1 'polypeptide(L)'
;MVGILIIEIDGHSFQVLLTGEKCNKRQLRQTYMRAKELSGDLKNLPAIFCRILNYKSIPYDSAIPVDFVIDTDTERIYSPTY
;
A
#
# COMPACT_ATOMS: atom_id res chain seq x y z
N MET A 1 17.23 9.29 11.78
CA MET A 1 16.43 9.57 10.57
C MET A 1 15.47 8.43 10.37
N VAL A 2 14.17 8.65 10.55
CA VAL A 2 13.15 7.64 10.21
C VAL A 2 12.99 7.69 8.70
N GLY A 3 13.30 6.59 8.01
CA GLY A 3 13.11 6.53 6.56
C GLY A 3 11.63 6.50 6.22
N ILE A 4 11.21 7.35 5.28
CA ILE A 4 9.84 7.37 4.76
C ILE A 4 9.75 6.35 3.63
N LEU A 5 8.63 5.63 3.56
CA LEU A 5 8.26 4.71 2.50
C LEU A 5 7.02 5.24 1.79
N ILE A 6 6.97 5.15 0.47
CA ILE A 6 5.78 5.42 -0.36
C ILE A 6 5.33 4.10 -1.01
N ILE A 7 4.04 3.78 -0.89
CA ILE A 7 3.42 2.58 -1.46
C ILE A 7 2.28 2.98 -2.36
N GLU A 8 2.18 2.38 -3.52
CA GLU A 8 0.95 2.38 -4.32
C GLU A 8 0.13 1.13 -3.99
N ILE A 9 -1.16 1.33 -3.68
CA ILE A 9 -2.15 0.26 -3.75
C ILE A 9 -2.86 0.41 -5.08
N ASP A 10 -2.61 -0.52 -5.99
CA ASP A 10 -3.14 -0.55 -7.35
C ASP A 10 -4.23 -1.62 -7.44
N GLY A 11 -5.46 -1.19 -7.71
CA GLY A 11 -6.56 -2.10 -7.97
C GLY A 11 -7.38 -1.61 -9.15
N HIS A 12 -8.06 -2.55 -9.80
CA HIS A 12 -8.80 -2.33 -11.03
C HIS A 12 -9.68 -1.06 -11.07
N SER A 13 -10.28 -0.66 -9.93
CA SER A 13 -11.17 0.51 -9.83
C SER A 13 -10.73 1.57 -8.83
N PHE A 14 -9.56 1.42 -8.21
CA PHE A 14 -9.05 2.40 -7.25
C PHE A 14 -7.52 2.35 -7.18
N GLN A 15 -6.91 3.52 -7.09
CA GLN A 15 -5.49 3.69 -6.87
C GLN A 15 -5.27 4.67 -5.74
N VAL A 16 -4.40 4.32 -4.80
CA VAL A 16 -4.12 5.15 -3.63
C VAL A 16 -2.63 5.09 -3.29
N LEU A 17 -2.04 6.26 -3.06
CA LEU A 17 -0.68 6.36 -2.54
C LEU A 17 -0.71 6.46 -1.00
N LEU A 18 0.14 5.68 -0.35
CA LEU A 18 0.31 5.65 1.10
C LEU A 18 1.73 6.03 1.48
N THR A 19 1.89 6.73 2.60
CA THR A 19 3.20 7.07 3.16
C THR A 19 3.29 6.80 4.66
N GLY A 20 4.45 6.34 5.11
CA GLY A 20 4.71 6.04 6.52
C GLY A 20 6.14 5.61 6.79
N GLU A 21 6.36 5.05 7.98
CA GLU A 21 7.68 4.58 8.40
C GLU A 21 8.17 3.40 7.54
N LYS A 22 9.49 3.25 7.41
CA LYS A 22 10.08 2.10 6.71
C LYS A 22 9.57 0.76 7.26
N CYS A 23 9.19 -0.13 6.35
CA CYS A 23 8.91 -1.53 6.64
C CYS A 23 9.49 -2.43 5.55
N ASN A 24 9.69 -3.71 5.85
CA ASN A 24 10.15 -4.69 4.86
C ASN A 24 8.97 -5.32 4.09
N LYS A 25 9.28 -5.95 2.95
CA LYS A 25 8.29 -6.63 2.09
C LYS A 25 7.46 -7.69 2.81
N ARG A 26 8.01 -8.38 3.82
CA ARG A 26 7.28 -9.37 4.63
C ARG A 26 6.21 -8.69 5.49
N GLN A 27 6.53 -7.57 6.14
CA GLN A 27 5.58 -6.77 6.91
C GLN A 27 4.46 -6.22 6.01
N LEU A 28 4.79 -5.77 4.80
CA LEU A 28 3.80 -5.35 3.80
C LEU A 28 2.84 -6.49 3.46
N ARG A 29 3.36 -7.68 3.15
CA ARG A 29 2.54 -8.86 2.84
C ARG A 29 1.62 -9.22 4.00
N GLN A 30 2.14 -9.30 5.22
CA GLN A 30 1.34 -9.62 6.40
C GLN A 30 0.23 -8.60 6.65
N THR A 31 0.55 -7.32 6.50
CA THR A 31 -0.42 -6.23 6.64
C THR A 31 -1.48 -6.29 5.55
N TYR A 32 -1.08 -6.52 4.29
CA TYR A 32 -2.00 -6.66 3.17
C TYR A 32 -3.01 -7.79 3.39
N MET A 33 -2.56 -8.99 3.78
CA MET A 33 -3.45 -10.12 4.03
C MET A 33 -4.44 -9.81 5.16
N ARG A 34 -3.95 -9.25 6.27
CA ARG A 34 -4.80 -8.86 7.40
C ARG A 34 -5.79 -7.75 7.02
N ALA A 35 -5.35 -6.75 6.28
CA ALA A 35 -6.22 -5.68 5.81
C ALA A 35 -7.31 -6.25 4.91
N LYS A 36 -6.95 -7.09 3.93
CA LYS A 36 -7.88 -7.76 3.01
C LYS A 36 -8.95 -8.57 3.76
N GLU A 37 -8.56 -9.38 4.75
CA GLU A 37 -9.49 -10.15 5.61
C GLU A 37 -10.48 -9.24 6.35
N LEU A 38 -10.02 -8.08 6.83
CA LEU A 38 -10.85 -7.12 7.59
C LEU A 38 -11.68 -6.19 6.68
N SER A 39 -11.38 -6.11 5.39
CA SER A 39 -11.94 -5.07 4.51
C SER A 39 -13.40 -5.30 4.15
N GLY A 40 -13.78 -6.57 3.93
CA GLY A 40 -15.06 -6.96 3.32
C GLY A 40 -15.19 -6.54 1.85
N ASP A 41 -14.85 -5.28 1.54
CA ASP A 41 -14.73 -4.66 0.22
C ASP A 41 -13.29 -4.12 0.05
N LEU A 42 -12.63 -4.48 -1.07
CA LEU A 42 -11.27 -4.05 -1.39
C LEU A 42 -11.08 -2.53 -1.39
N LYS A 43 -12.13 -1.73 -1.64
CA LYS A 43 -12.05 -0.27 -1.56
C LYS A 43 -11.75 0.25 -0.15
N ASN A 44 -12.06 -0.54 0.89
CA ASN A 44 -11.73 -0.21 2.28
C ASN A 44 -10.30 -0.59 2.66
N LEU A 45 -9.62 -1.39 1.82
CA LEU A 45 -8.29 -1.93 2.11
C LEU A 45 -7.27 -0.84 2.42
N PRO A 46 -7.13 0.26 1.63
CA PRO A 46 -6.17 1.32 1.93
C PRO A 46 -6.36 1.94 3.31
N ALA A 47 -7.61 2.21 3.70
CA ALA A 47 -7.92 2.81 4.99
C ALA A 47 -7.57 1.88 6.17
N ILE A 48 -7.85 0.58 6.04
CA ILE A 48 -7.50 -0.42 7.06
C ILE A 48 -5.99 -0.64 7.12
N PHE A 49 -5.34 -0.72 5.96
CA PHE A 49 -3.89 -0.85 5.86
C PHE A 49 -3.18 0.31 6.58
N CYS A 50 -3.63 1.54 6.34
CA CYS A 50 -3.14 2.72 7.05
C CYS A 50 -3.30 2.62 8.57
N ARG A 51 -4.45 2.13 9.04
CA ARG A 51 -4.69 1.97 10.49
C ARG A 51 -3.75 0.95 11.13
N ILE A 52 -3.44 -0.15 10.43
CA ILE A 52 -2.56 -1.20 10.98
C ILE A 52 -1.11 -0.71 11.10
N LEU A 53 -0.61 0.02 10.10
CA LEU A 53 0.78 0.48 10.08
C LEU A 53 0.98 1.93 10.56
N ASN A 54 -0.09 2.62 10.94
CA ASN A 54 -0.09 4.06 11.21
C ASN A 54 0.42 4.91 10.02
N TYR A 55 0.01 4.53 8.81
CA TYR A 55 0.35 5.26 7.58
C TYR A 55 -0.72 6.29 7.27
N LYS A 56 -0.42 7.17 6.30
CA LYS A 56 -1.35 8.17 5.78
C LYS A 56 -1.56 7.96 4.29
N SER A 57 -2.78 8.20 3.82
CA SER A 57 -3.07 8.33 2.40
C SER A 57 -2.67 9.73 1.91
N ILE A 58 -2.14 9.81 0.70
CA ILE A 58 -1.82 11.06 0.00
C ILE A 58 -2.55 11.07 -1.36
N PRO A 59 -2.78 12.25 -1.97
CA PRO A 59 -3.37 12.33 -3.30
C PRO A 59 -2.58 11.48 -4.30
N TYR A 60 -3.30 10.76 -5.17
CA TYR A 60 -2.66 9.98 -6.22
C TYR A 60 -2.02 10.90 -7.24
N ASP A 61 -0.77 10.60 -7.58
CA ASP A 61 -0.02 11.24 -8.65
C ASP A 61 0.97 10.22 -9.23
N SER A 62 0.76 9.85 -10.50
CA SER A 62 1.61 8.86 -11.20
C SER A 62 3.04 9.34 -11.42
N ALA A 63 3.34 10.63 -11.21
CA ALA A 63 4.70 11.16 -11.25
C ALA A 63 5.48 10.91 -9.95
N ILE A 64 4.83 10.49 -8.87
CA ILE A 64 5.49 10.18 -7.60
C ILE A 64 6.10 8.77 -7.69
N PRO A 65 7.44 8.63 -7.58
CA PRO A 65 8.06 7.31 -7.50
C PRO A 65 7.69 6.64 -6.18
N VAL A 66 7.40 5.34 -6.24
CA VAL A 66 7.02 4.52 -5.08
C VAL A 66 8.05 3.44 -4.78
N ASP A 67 8.21 3.09 -3.52
CA ASP A 67 9.12 2.02 -3.09
C ASP A 67 8.54 0.64 -3.38
N PHE A 68 7.21 0.51 -3.25
CA PHE A 68 6.47 -0.71 -3.50
C PHE A 68 5.12 -0.43 -4.16
N VAL A 69 4.72 -1.36 -5.03
CA VAL A 69 3.35 -1.49 -5.53
C VAL A 69 2.73 -2.73 -4.89
N ILE A 70 1.52 -2.59 -4.38
CA ILE A 70 0.63 -3.69 -3.97
C ILE A 70 -0.47 -3.77 -5.04
N ASP A 71 -0.30 -4.70 -5.96
CA ASP A 71 -1.30 -5.03 -6.98
C ASP A 71 -2.35 -5.94 -6.35
N THR A 72 -3.56 -5.42 -6.21
CA THR A 72 -4.68 -6.12 -5.55
C THR A 72 -5.37 -7.13 -6.46
N ASP A 73 -5.18 -7.03 -7.77
CA ASP A 73 -5.74 -7.94 -8.77
C ASP A 73 -4.91 -9.21 -8.90
N THR A 74 -3.57 -9.08 -8.85
CA THR A 74 -2.63 -10.23 -8.92
C THR A 74 -2.06 -10.65 -7.56
N GLU A 75 -2.39 -9.92 -6.49
CA GLU A 75 -1.83 -10.04 -5.14
C GLU A 75 -0.30 -9.90 -5.06
N ARG A 76 0.33 -9.29 -6.06
CA ARG A 76 1.77 -9.09 -6.11
C ARG A 76 2.17 -7.88 -5.29
N ILE A 77 3.28 -8.02 -4.57
CA ILE A 77 3.97 -6.89 -3.93
C ILE A 77 5.37 -6.82 -4.53
N TYR A 78 5.72 -5.72 -5.16
CA TYR A 78 6.99 -5.57 -5.87
C TYR A 78 7.51 -4.13 -5.83
N SER A 79 8.81 -3.96 -6.04
CA SER A 79 9.39 -2.64 -6.26
C SER A 79 9.37 -2.38 -7.77
N PRO A 80 8.75 -1.28 -8.25
CA PRO A 80 8.70 -0.99 -9.67
C PRO A 80 10.09 -0.61 -10.19
N THR A 81 10.30 -0.86 -11.48
CA THR A 81 11.46 -0.36 -12.24
C THR A 81 10.93 0.66 -13.24
N TYR A 82 11.49 1.87 -13.23
CA TYR A 82 11.13 2.97 -14.13
C TYR A 82 12.12 3.09 -15.28
#